data_AF-A0A3D4YIA4-F1
#
_entry.id   AF-A0A3D4YIA4-F1
#
_cell.length_a   1.000
_cell.length_b   1.000
_cell.length_c   1.000
_cell.angle_alpha   90.00
_cell.angle_beta   90.00
_cell.angle_gamma   90.00
#
_symmetry.space_group_name_H-M   'P 1'
#
loop_
_entity.id
_entity.type
_entity.pdbx_description
1 polymer ?
#
loop_
_entity_poly.entity_id
_entity_poly.type
_entity_poly.pdbx_seq_one_letter_code
_entity_poly.pdbx_strand_id
1 'polypeptide(L)'
;MHRAVTGYLDANREDFYSVEIDAGEKSYVTARGWEDLSQILYLMEEEQLPVDDNLVIQYIRNQNIARAFTLYYELFNKYRTLYADRDFRKEDLSEDLIRQLKTARFDERIAVVHMLLDRVLEEIREIADDREVLSLVLPILKQAHQESENGSDVAQALDRKILRQQELLRSAASAHNLSKEKKDRSKVVESMLHLFKKNVLLAGSGTQEESFEALRSQFNEMSGELRVRGQAASARLEAALEMIEAIYGTDQEMLLAITELTTDPKSAKFISNFGSLLYDKNSEALLLDERRIRIGEKLGELSL
;
A
#
# COMPACT_ATOMS: atom_id res chain seq x y z
N MET A 1 -5.95 -0.12 7.29
CA MET A 1 -5.83 0.67 8.53
C MET A 1 -5.31 2.05 8.15
N HIS A 2 -5.67 3.09 8.91
CA HIS A 2 -5.29 4.48 8.68
C HIS A 2 -3.89 4.70 9.25
N ARG A 3 -3.04 5.38 8.50
CA ARG A 3 -1.62 5.49 8.82
C ARG A 3 -1.34 6.28 10.07
N ALA A 4 -2.15 7.29 10.35
CA ALA A 4 -2.07 8.00 11.61
C ALA A 4 -2.35 7.08 12.81
N VAL A 5 -3.27 6.12 12.68
CA VAL A 5 -3.55 5.13 13.73
C VAL A 5 -2.35 4.19 13.90
N THR A 6 -1.80 3.67 12.79
CA THR A 6 -0.62 2.81 12.84
C THR A 6 0.57 3.53 13.47
N GLY A 7 0.89 4.76 13.04
CA GLY A 7 2.03 5.51 13.60
C GLY A 7 1.88 5.93 15.05
N TYR A 8 0.67 6.29 15.46
CA TYR A 8 0.43 6.55 16.88
C TYR A 8 0.70 5.30 17.73
N LEU A 9 0.24 4.14 17.28
CA LEU A 9 0.38 2.88 18.02
C LEU A 9 1.79 2.28 17.95
N ASP A 10 2.54 2.56 16.89
CA ASP A 10 3.96 2.21 16.82
C ASP A 10 4.77 2.97 17.88
N ALA A 11 4.40 4.23 18.15
CA ALA A 11 5.00 5.07 19.19
C ALA A 11 4.50 4.72 20.61
N ASN A 12 3.21 4.38 20.76
CA ASN A 12 2.52 4.19 22.03
C ASN A 12 1.85 2.80 22.08
N ARG A 13 2.66 1.73 22.08
CA ARG A 13 2.15 0.35 22.00
C ARG A 13 1.23 -0.03 23.17
N GLU A 14 1.45 0.59 24.33
CA GLU A 14 0.63 0.48 25.53
C GLU A 14 -0.82 0.95 25.33
N ASP A 15 -1.06 1.85 24.37
CA ASP A 15 -2.39 2.39 24.08
C ASP A 15 -3.22 1.48 23.15
N PHE A 16 -2.63 0.40 22.62
CA PHE A 16 -3.34 -0.54 21.77
C PHE A 16 -4.51 -1.22 22.49
N TYR A 17 -4.33 -1.50 23.77
CA TYR A 17 -5.35 -2.13 24.61
C TYR A 17 -5.21 -1.68 26.06
N SER A 18 -6.27 -1.06 26.59
CA SER A 18 -6.34 -0.61 27.99
C SER A 18 -7.75 -0.81 28.53
N VAL A 19 -7.87 -1.20 29.80
CA VAL A 19 -9.15 -1.30 30.50
C VAL A 19 -8.95 -0.77 31.91
N GLU A 20 -9.64 0.33 32.21
CA GLU A 20 -9.56 1.02 33.49
C GLU A 20 -10.97 1.29 34.02
N ILE A 21 -11.11 1.29 35.33
CA ILE A 21 -12.35 1.67 36.01
C ILE A 21 -11.97 2.81 36.94
N ASP A 22 -12.39 4.03 36.60
CA ASP A 22 -12.17 5.20 37.45
C ASP A 22 -13.52 5.83 37.83
N ALA A 23 -13.69 6.12 39.12
CA ALA A 23 -14.90 6.71 39.71
C ALA A 23 -16.26 6.07 39.28
N GLY A 24 -16.26 4.79 38.86
CA GLY A 24 -17.46 4.06 38.42
C GLY A 24 -17.74 4.13 36.92
N GLU A 25 -16.94 4.87 36.16
CA GLU A 25 -16.99 4.90 34.70
C GLU A 25 -15.97 3.92 34.12
N LYS A 26 -16.38 3.10 33.15
CA LYS A 26 -15.49 2.15 32.47
C LYS A 26 -14.79 2.87 31.31
N SER A 27 -13.50 3.11 31.47
CA SER A 27 -12.60 3.56 30.40
C SER A 27 -12.00 2.33 29.73
N TYR A 28 -12.03 2.25 28.40
CA TYR A 28 -11.41 1.14 27.70
C TYR A 28 -10.99 1.49 26.27
N VAL A 29 -9.96 0.81 25.80
CA VAL A 29 -9.45 0.86 24.44
C VAL A 29 -9.28 -0.56 23.95
N THR A 30 -9.72 -0.81 22.71
CA THR A 30 -9.63 -2.13 22.09
C THR A 30 -9.10 -2.01 20.67
N ALA A 31 -8.54 -3.10 20.15
CA ALA A 31 -8.14 -3.21 18.75
C ALA A 31 -9.27 -2.84 17.77
N ARG A 32 -10.53 -3.19 18.11
CA ARG A 32 -11.68 -2.85 17.29
C ARG A 32 -11.96 -1.34 17.25
N GLY A 33 -11.79 -0.66 18.37
CA GLY A 33 -11.93 0.80 18.45
C GLY A 33 -10.93 1.52 17.52
N TRP A 34 -9.69 1.04 17.47
CA TRP A 34 -8.67 1.56 16.54
C TRP A 34 -8.99 1.28 15.08
N GLU A 35 -9.54 0.11 14.76
CA GLU A 35 -9.97 -0.23 13.40
C GLU A 35 -11.16 0.62 12.94
N ASP A 36 -12.16 0.82 13.81
CA ASP A 36 -13.33 1.64 13.52
C ASP A 36 -12.94 3.12 13.39
N LEU A 37 -12.07 3.62 14.27
CA LEU A 37 -11.48 4.95 14.15
C LEU A 37 -10.74 5.09 12.82
N SER A 38 -9.93 4.09 12.45
CA SER A 38 -9.23 4.09 11.17
C SER A 38 -10.20 4.22 9.98
N GLN A 39 -11.37 3.61 10.01
CA GLN A 39 -12.33 3.71 8.91
C GLN A 39 -13.00 5.08 8.87
N ILE A 40 -13.38 5.64 10.03
CA ILE A 40 -14.00 6.97 10.06
C ILE A 40 -13.02 8.06 9.63
N LEU A 41 -11.72 7.95 9.96
CA LEU A 41 -10.72 8.92 9.53
C LEU A 41 -10.66 9.05 8.01
N TYR A 42 -10.64 7.93 7.27
CA TYR A 42 -10.68 7.97 5.80
C TYR A 42 -11.93 8.71 5.28
N LEU A 43 -13.10 8.47 5.88
CA LEU A 43 -14.34 9.15 5.49
C LEU A 43 -14.30 10.65 5.81
N MET A 44 -13.80 11.02 6.98
CA MET A 44 -13.69 12.43 7.38
C MET A 44 -12.73 13.19 6.47
N GLU A 45 -11.63 12.55 6.05
CA GLU A 45 -10.68 13.14 5.11
C GLU A 45 -11.27 13.32 3.70
N GLU A 46 -12.01 12.33 3.21
CA GLU A 46 -12.72 12.39 1.93
C GLU A 46 -13.72 13.57 1.90
N GLU A 47 -14.46 13.76 3.00
CA GLU A 47 -15.44 14.83 3.17
C GLU A 47 -14.85 16.16 3.67
N GLN A 48 -13.53 16.23 3.89
CA GLN A 48 -12.81 17.40 4.44
C GLN A 48 -13.38 17.91 5.77
N LEU A 49 -13.87 17.00 6.61
CA LEU A 49 -14.43 17.31 7.92
C LEU A 49 -13.36 17.24 9.02
N PRO A 50 -13.43 18.11 10.04
CA PRO A 50 -12.45 18.10 11.13
C PRO A 50 -12.62 16.86 12.01
N VAL A 51 -11.49 16.33 12.47
CA VAL A 51 -11.41 15.26 13.46
C VAL A 51 -10.98 15.91 14.78
N ASP A 52 -11.87 15.92 15.76
CA ASP A 52 -11.63 16.49 17.08
C ASP A 52 -11.73 15.42 18.18
N ASP A 53 -11.42 15.82 19.42
CA ASP A 53 -11.54 14.95 20.60
C ASP A 53 -12.93 14.31 20.73
N ASN A 54 -13.99 15.03 20.34
CA ASN A 54 -15.37 14.55 20.44
C ASN A 54 -15.65 13.42 19.46
N LEU A 55 -15.01 13.40 18.30
CA LEU A 55 -15.07 12.28 17.39
C LEU A 55 -14.26 11.10 17.91
N VAL A 56 -12.99 11.34 18.28
CA VAL A 56 -12.04 10.27 18.64
C VAL A 56 -12.51 9.51 19.88
N ILE A 57 -13.04 10.20 20.91
CA ILE A 57 -13.52 9.58 22.15
C ILE A 57 -14.67 8.58 21.96
N GLN A 58 -15.41 8.68 20.84
CA GLN A 58 -16.50 7.75 20.52
C GLN A 58 -15.97 6.35 20.19
N TYR A 59 -14.74 6.27 19.66
CA TYR A 59 -14.07 5.03 19.26
C TYR A 59 -13.03 4.57 20.30
N ILE A 60 -12.29 5.53 20.87
CA ILE A 60 -11.25 5.29 21.88
C ILE A 60 -11.81 5.77 23.21
N ARG A 61 -12.44 4.88 23.98
CA ARG A 61 -13.14 5.25 25.23
C ARG A 61 -12.20 5.43 26.42
N ASN A 62 -11.10 6.13 26.21
CA ASN A 62 -10.19 6.61 27.24
C ASN A 62 -9.83 8.06 26.90
N GLN A 63 -10.17 9.01 27.78
CA GLN A 63 -10.00 10.44 27.50
C GLN A 63 -8.55 10.85 27.26
N ASN A 64 -7.61 10.26 27.98
CA ASN A 64 -6.20 10.59 27.86
C ASN A 64 -5.65 10.10 26.52
N ILE A 65 -5.94 8.84 26.17
CA ILE A 65 -5.50 8.23 24.92
C ILE A 65 -6.18 8.91 23.71
N ALA A 66 -7.48 9.22 23.81
CA ALA A 66 -8.19 9.94 22.75
C ALA A 66 -7.56 11.31 22.47
N ARG A 67 -7.29 12.11 23.51
CA ARG A 67 -6.62 13.42 23.36
C ARG A 67 -5.21 13.30 22.80
N ALA A 68 -4.44 12.34 23.29
CA ALA A 68 -3.08 12.10 22.80
C ALA A 68 -3.10 11.73 21.31
N PHE A 69 -4.05 10.88 20.88
CA PHE A 69 -4.25 10.57 19.48
C PHE A 69 -4.71 11.79 18.67
N THR A 70 -5.66 12.61 19.15
CA THR A 70 -6.10 13.81 18.42
C THR A 70 -4.94 14.77 18.17
N LEU A 71 -4.12 15.05 19.19
CA LEU A 71 -2.93 15.91 19.05
C LEU A 71 -1.92 15.34 18.04
N TYR A 72 -1.68 14.03 18.10
CA TYR A 72 -0.85 13.35 17.11
C TYR A 72 -1.45 13.46 15.70
N TYR A 73 -2.76 13.28 15.56
CA TYR A 73 -3.48 13.34 14.28
C TYR A 73 -3.46 14.75 13.67
N GLU A 74 -3.60 15.79 14.49
CA GLU A 74 -3.43 17.18 14.07
C GLU A 74 -2.02 17.43 13.53
N LEU A 75 -0.99 16.93 14.22
CA LEU A 75 0.39 17.03 13.76
C LEU A 75 0.63 16.27 12.47
N PHE A 76 0.13 15.04 12.38
CA PHE A 76 0.17 14.21 11.19
C PHE A 76 -0.42 14.98 9.99
N ASN A 77 -1.58 15.62 10.17
CA ASN A 77 -2.21 16.42 9.13
C ASN A 77 -1.47 17.72 8.81
N LYS A 78 -0.89 18.38 9.81
CA LYS A 78 -0.05 19.58 9.61
C LYS A 78 1.13 19.26 8.71
N TYR A 79 1.87 18.18 9.01
CA TYR A 79 2.97 17.75 8.17
C TYR A 79 2.46 17.27 6.81
N ARG A 80 1.41 16.44 6.75
CA ARG A 80 0.79 16.04 5.49
C ARG A 80 0.48 17.22 4.57
N THR A 81 -0.15 18.28 5.09
CA THR A 81 -0.50 19.48 4.30
C THR A 81 0.73 20.28 3.86
N LEU A 82 1.77 20.37 4.71
CA LEU A 82 3.02 21.05 4.35
C LEU A 82 3.75 20.37 3.18
N TYR A 83 3.52 19.08 2.96
CA TYR A 83 4.25 18.26 1.99
C TYR A 83 3.38 17.64 0.88
N ALA A 84 2.05 17.70 0.96
CA ALA A 84 1.11 17.07 0.01
C ALA A 84 1.31 17.51 -1.46
N ASP A 85 1.70 18.77 -1.68
CA ASP A 85 1.78 19.39 -3.01
C ASP A 85 3.20 19.45 -3.60
N ARG A 86 4.19 18.80 -2.97
CA ARG A 86 5.59 18.94 -3.37
C ARG A 86 6.28 17.60 -3.53
N ASP A 87 6.83 17.36 -4.72
CA ASP A 87 7.96 16.44 -4.91
C ASP A 87 9.18 17.06 -4.23
N PHE A 88 9.18 17.08 -2.89
CA PHE A 88 10.29 17.64 -2.13
C PHE A 88 11.53 16.82 -2.41
N ARG A 89 12.54 17.47 -2.98
CA ARG A 89 13.88 16.92 -3.01
C ARG A 89 14.57 17.31 -1.72
N LYS A 90 15.58 16.53 -1.33
CA LYS A 90 16.40 16.83 -0.15
C LYS A 90 16.95 18.26 -0.17
N GLU A 91 17.24 18.79 -1.36
CA GLU A 91 17.78 20.13 -1.58
C GLU A 91 16.77 21.26 -1.28
N ASP A 92 15.47 20.95 -1.21
CA ASP A 92 14.40 21.93 -1.00
C ASP A 92 14.09 22.18 0.49
N LEU A 93 14.71 21.42 1.39
CA LEU A 93 14.53 21.56 2.84
C LEU A 93 15.44 22.66 3.38
N SER A 94 14.85 23.68 4.01
CA SER A 94 15.64 24.70 4.71
C SER A 94 16.36 24.08 5.90
N GLU A 95 17.55 24.60 6.24
CA GLU A 95 18.28 24.12 7.41
C GLU A 95 17.49 24.27 8.71
N ASP A 96 16.67 25.31 8.82
CA ASP A 96 15.80 25.53 9.98
C ASP A 96 14.73 24.44 10.12
N LEU A 97 14.13 24.02 9.00
CA LEU A 97 13.16 22.94 8.99
C LEU A 97 13.82 21.61 9.37
N ILE A 98 15.00 21.31 8.83
CA ILE A 98 15.77 20.11 9.20
C ILE A 98 16.10 20.13 10.71
N ARG A 99 16.55 21.27 11.24
CA ARG A 99 16.82 21.42 12.68
C ARG A 99 15.56 21.16 13.51
N GLN A 100 14.43 21.74 13.12
CA GLN A 100 13.15 21.55 13.81
C GLN A 100 12.73 20.07 13.81
N LEU A 101 12.79 19.41 12.66
CA LEU A 101 12.44 17.99 12.51
C LEU A 101 13.36 17.08 13.34
N LYS A 102 14.67 17.38 13.40
CA LYS A 102 15.64 16.65 14.23
C LYS A 102 15.37 16.77 15.73
N THR A 103 14.89 17.93 16.18
CA THR A 103 14.58 18.19 17.60
C THR A 103 13.16 17.81 17.99
N ALA A 104 12.34 17.40 17.01
CA ALA A 104 10.95 17.02 17.24
C ALA A 104 10.86 15.79 18.15
N ARG A 105 9.77 15.71 18.93
CA ARG A 105 9.52 14.53 19.77
C ARG A 105 9.31 13.30 18.88
N PHE A 106 9.55 12.11 19.44
CA PHE A 106 9.58 10.87 18.65
C PHE A 106 8.25 10.56 17.95
N ASP A 107 7.12 10.82 18.62
CA ASP A 107 5.77 10.79 18.05
C ASP A 107 5.64 11.68 16.80
N GLU A 108 6.20 12.89 16.81
CA GLU A 108 6.20 13.77 15.63
C GLU A 108 7.10 13.24 14.50
N ARG A 109 8.25 12.67 14.86
CA ARG A 109 9.19 12.08 13.89
C ARG A 109 8.57 10.90 13.15
N ILE A 110 7.78 10.07 13.84
CA ILE A 110 7.01 8.97 13.24
C ILE A 110 5.98 9.51 12.25
N ALA A 111 5.25 10.58 12.62
CA ALA A 111 4.28 11.19 11.71
C ALA A 111 4.94 11.67 10.41
N VAL A 112 6.15 12.23 10.50
CA VAL A 112 6.94 12.65 9.33
C VAL A 112 7.41 11.45 8.50
N VAL A 113 7.89 10.37 9.12
CA VAL A 113 8.27 9.14 8.41
C VAL A 113 7.11 8.57 7.61
N HIS A 114 5.95 8.39 8.26
CA HIS A 114 4.77 7.87 7.57
C HIS A 114 4.38 8.78 6.42
N MET A 115 4.23 10.09 6.66
CA MET A 115 3.95 11.07 5.61
C MET A 115 4.90 10.95 4.40
N LEU A 116 6.20 10.80 4.61
CA LEU A 116 7.18 10.64 3.52
C LEU A 116 6.95 9.36 2.71
N LEU A 117 6.43 8.30 3.33
CA LEU A 117 6.11 7.03 2.69
C LEU A 117 4.69 6.98 2.10
N ASP A 118 3.77 7.82 2.58
CA ASP A 118 2.33 7.71 2.29
C ASP A 118 2.01 7.63 0.80
N ARG A 119 2.44 8.66 0.07
CA ARG A 119 2.19 8.81 -1.36
C ARG A 119 2.83 7.69 -2.16
N VAL A 120 4.09 7.37 -1.87
CA VAL A 120 4.81 6.33 -2.63
C VAL A 120 4.23 4.95 -2.38
N LEU A 121 3.79 4.66 -1.15
CA LEU A 121 3.15 3.40 -0.82
C LEU A 121 1.77 3.26 -1.45
N GLU A 122 1.01 4.34 -1.62
CA GLU A 122 -0.23 4.32 -2.40
C GLU A 122 0.04 3.97 -3.87
N GLU A 123 0.99 4.66 -4.51
CA GLU A 123 1.40 4.36 -5.88
C GLU A 123 1.92 2.92 -6.04
N ILE A 124 2.69 2.42 -5.06
CA ILE A 124 3.17 1.03 -5.02
C ILE A 124 2.01 0.04 -5.01
N ARG A 125 0.95 0.31 -4.23
CA ARG A 125 -0.22 -0.57 -4.18
C ARG A 125 -0.96 -0.60 -5.51
N GLU A 126 -1.16 0.56 -6.14
CA GLU A 126 -1.77 0.64 -7.47
C GLU A 126 -0.95 -0.14 -8.52
N ILE A 127 0.38 0.05 -8.53
CA ILE A 127 1.27 -0.65 -9.47
C ILE A 127 1.27 -2.16 -9.20
N ALA A 128 1.23 -2.59 -7.94
CA ALA A 128 1.14 -4.00 -7.56
C ALA A 128 -0.17 -4.63 -8.05
N ASP A 129 -1.28 -3.92 -7.91
CA ASP A 129 -2.61 -4.36 -8.34
C ASP A 129 -2.70 -4.46 -9.88
N ASP A 130 -2.24 -3.42 -10.59
CA ASP A 130 -2.17 -3.42 -12.06
C ASP A 130 -1.29 -4.55 -12.59
N ARG A 131 -0.14 -4.79 -11.95
CA ARG A 131 0.76 -5.89 -12.31
C ARG A 131 0.09 -7.24 -12.12
N GLU A 132 -0.65 -7.42 -11.03
CA GLU A 132 -1.37 -8.65 -10.79
C GLU A 132 -2.47 -8.87 -11.84
N VAL A 133 -3.23 -7.84 -12.18
CA VAL A 133 -4.23 -7.90 -13.26
C VAL A 133 -3.58 -8.29 -14.59
N LEU A 134 -2.48 -7.65 -15.00
CA LEU A 134 -1.76 -8.02 -16.22
C LEU A 134 -1.26 -9.47 -16.20
N SER A 135 -0.80 -9.95 -15.05
CA SER A 135 -0.35 -11.34 -14.89
C SER A 135 -1.48 -12.37 -15.06
N LEU A 136 -2.73 -11.99 -14.72
CA LEU A 136 -3.93 -12.81 -14.91
C LEU A 136 -4.45 -12.74 -16.34
N VAL A 137 -4.32 -11.60 -17.01
CA VAL A 137 -4.80 -11.39 -18.38
C VAL A 137 -3.90 -12.09 -19.41
N LEU A 138 -2.57 -12.03 -19.24
CA LEU A 138 -1.61 -12.63 -20.18
C LEU A 138 -1.91 -14.09 -20.55
N PRO A 139 -2.13 -15.04 -19.61
CA PRO A 139 -2.44 -16.43 -19.97
C PRO A 139 -3.78 -16.55 -20.72
N ILE A 140 -4.75 -15.68 -20.44
CA ILE A 140 -6.05 -15.67 -21.13
C ILE A 140 -5.86 -15.24 -22.59
N LEU A 141 -5.07 -14.20 -22.84
CA LEU A 141 -4.74 -13.74 -24.20
C LEU A 141 -3.98 -14.83 -24.98
N LYS A 142 -3.01 -15.50 -24.34
CA LYS A 142 -2.29 -16.63 -24.96
C LYS A 142 -3.23 -17.76 -25.37
N GLN A 143 -4.19 -18.11 -24.52
CA GLN A 143 -5.19 -19.13 -24.85
C GLN A 143 -6.12 -18.69 -25.97
N ALA A 144 -6.53 -17.41 -25.99
CA ALA A 144 -7.37 -16.87 -27.07
C ALA A 144 -6.63 -16.92 -28.42
N HIS A 145 -5.33 -16.59 -28.42
CA HIS A 145 -4.49 -16.73 -29.61
C HIS A 145 -4.36 -18.19 -30.07
N GLN A 146 -4.12 -19.13 -29.15
CA GLN A 146 -4.04 -20.55 -29.49
C GLN A 146 -5.36 -21.11 -30.05
N GLU A 147 -6.51 -20.63 -29.57
CA GLU A 147 -7.81 -20.96 -30.17
C GLU A 147 -7.96 -20.38 -31.59
N SER A 148 -7.36 -19.22 -31.84
CA SER A 148 -7.36 -18.62 -33.18
C SER A 148 -6.52 -19.40 -34.18
N GLU A 149 -5.34 -19.90 -33.79
CA GLU A 149 -4.53 -20.77 -34.65
C GLU A 149 -5.28 -22.05 -35.08
N ASN A 150 -6.26 -22.48 -34.27
CA ASN A 150 -7.14 -23.61 -34.56
C ASN A 150 -8.39 -23.22 -35.38
N GLY A 151 -8.40 -22.05 -36.00
CA GLY A 151 -9.46 -21.58 -36.91
C GLY A 151 -10.57 -20.75 -36.26
N SER A 152 -10.47 -20.39 -34.97
CA SER A 152 -11.40 -19.43 -34.37
C SER A 152 -11.04 -17.99 -34.75
N ASP A 153 -12.05 -17.13 -34.80
CA ASP A 153 -11.83 -15.70 -34.75
C ASP A 153 -11.35 -15.27 -33.35
N VAL A 154 -10.40 -14.33 -33.28
CA VAL A 154 -9.78 -13.88 -32.02
C VAL A 154 -10.80 -13.19 -31.12
N ALA A 155 -11.69 -12.36 -31.68
CA ALA A 155 -12.72 -11.67 -30.90
C ALA A 155 -13.75 -12.66 -30.34
N GLN A 156 -14.11 -13.70 -31.11
CA GLN A 156 -14.94 -14.79 -30.62
C GLN A 156 -14.25 -15.64 -29.53
N ALA A 157 -12.94 -15.88 -29.65
CA ALA A 157 -12.19 -16.57 -28.62
C ALA A 157 -12.18 -15.77 -27.31
N LEU A 158 -11.97 -14.45 -27.38
CA LEU A 158 -12.06 -13.55 -26.23
C LEU A 158 -13.46 -13.54 -25.61
N ASP A 159 -14.53 -13.55 -26.40
CA ASP A 159 -15.91 -13.66 -25.88
C ASP A 159 -16.11 -14.92 -25.05
N ARG A 160 -15.62 -16.07 -25.53
CA ARG A 160 -15.68 -17.32 -24.76
C ARG A 160 -14.89 -17.22 -23.45
N LYS A 161 -13.73 -16.55 -23.45
CA LYS A 161 -12.94 -16.34 -22.22
C LYS A 161 -13.67 -15.43 -21.22
N ILE A 162 -14.27 -14.34 -21.70
CA ILE A 162 -15.05 -13.42 -20.88
C ILE A 162 -16.24 -14.15 -20.25
N LEU A 163 -17.02 -14.87 -21.04
CA LEU A 163 -18.17 -15.65 -20.54
C LEU A 163 -17.75 -16.69 -19.50
N ARG A 164 -16.65 -17.41 -19.75
CA ARG A 164 -16.11 -18.38 -18.80
C ARG A 164 -15.69 -17.72 -17.49
N GLN A 165 -15.04 -16.56 -17.54
CA GLN A 165 -14.68 -15.81 -16.34
C GLN A 165 -15.92 -15.38 -15.54
N GLN A 166 -16.94 -14.84 -16.22
CA GLN A 166 -18.20 -14.47 -15.59
C GLN A 166 -18.90 -15.67 -14.93
N GLU A 167 -18.91 -16.84 -15.58
CA GLU A 167 -19.51 -18.06 -15.03
C GLU A 167 -18.76 -18.56 -13.79
N LEU A 168 -17.43 -18.58 -13.83
CA LEU A 168 -16.59 -18.91 -12.67
C LEU A 168 -16.86 -17.96 -11.49
N LEU A 169 -17.03 -16.67 -11.75
CA LEU A 169 -17.35 -15.69 -10.72
C LEU A 169 -18.75 -15.87 -10.14
N ARG A 170 -19.75 -16.13 -10.97
CA ARG A 170 -21.13 -16.40 -10.50
C ARG A 170 -21.16 -17.65 -9.64
N SER A 171 -20.49 -18.73 -10.08
CA SER A 171 -20.38 -19.97 -9.33
C SER A 171 -19.69 -19.75 -7.98
N ALA A 172 -18.53 -19.08 -7.96
CA ALA A 172 -17.80 -18.81 -6.73
C ALA A 172 -18.57 -17.88 -5.75
N ALA A 173 -19.30 -16.89 -6.27
CA ALA A 173 -20.15 -16.02 -5.47
C ALA A 173 -21.33 -16.78 -4.84
N SER A 174 -21.97 -17.67 -5.62
CA SER A 174 -23.06 -18.52 -5.11
C SER A 174 -22.60 -19.48 -4.00
N ALA A 175 -21.33 -19.90 -4.05
CA ALA A 175 -20.71 -20.75 -3.04
C ALA A 175 -20.20 -20.00 -1.79
N HIS A 176 -20.40 -18.67 -1.68
CA HIS A 176 -19.89 -17.82 -0.58
C HIS A 176 -18.36 -17.89 -0.36
N ASN A 177 -17.62 -18.32 -1.39
CA ASN A 177 -16.18 -18.60 -1.32
C ASN A 177 -15.31 -17.49 -1.95
N LEU A 178 -15.82 -16.26 -2.06
CA LEU A 178 -15.15 -15.17 -2.75
C LEU A 178 -14.99 -13.93 -1.85
N SER A 179 -13.75 -13.54 -1.58
CA SER A 179 -13.46 -12.25 -0.93
C SER A 179 -13.86 -11.08 -1.83
N LYS A 180 -14.17 -9.93 -1.23
CA LYS A 180 -14.48 -8.68 -1.95
C LYS A 180 -13.36 -8.29 -2.91
N GLU A 181 -12.12 -8.33 -2.43
CA GLU A 181 -10.92 -8.04 -3.22
C GLU A 181 -10.81 -8.94 -4.47
N LYS A 182 -11.02 -10.25 -4.31
CA LYS A 182 -10.98 -11.19 -5.45
C LYS A 182 -12.09 -10.90 -6.46
N LYS A 183 -13.28 -10.52 -5.98
CA LYS A 183 -14.42 -10.13 -6.84
C LYS A 183 -14.09 -8.87 -7.64
N ASP A 184 -13.58 -7.84 -6.99
CA ASP A 184 -13.29 -6.56 -7.63
C ASP A 184 -12.14 -6.72 -8.63
N ARG A 185 -11.08 -7.44 -8.28
CA ARG A 185 -9.99 -7.79 -9.21
C ARG A 185 -10.48 -8.53 -10.45
N SER A 186 -11.39 -9.49 -10.29
CA SER A 186 -11.93 -10.22 -11.44
C SER A 186 -12.78 -9.35 -12.37
N LYS A 187 -13.49 -8.34 -11.85
CA LYS A 187 -14.18 -7.35 -12.70
C LYS A 187 -13.19 -6.49 -13.48
N VAL A 188 -12.05 -6.13 -12.89
CA VAL A 188 -11.00 -5.38 -13.59
C VAL A 188 -10.40 -6.22 -14.72
N VAL A 189 -10.11 -7.50 -14.47
CA VAL A 189 -9.66 -8.45 -15.51
C VAL A 189 -10.68 -8.54 -16.65
N GLU A 190 -11.97 -8.70 -16.34
CA GLU A 190 -13.04 -8.73 -17.34
C GLU A 190 -13.11 -7.45 -18.17
N SER A 191 -13.05 -6.29 -17.52
CA SER A 191 -13.05 -4.98 -18.18
C SER A 191 -11.85 -4.83 -19.13
N MET A 192 -10.69 -5.33 -18.71
CA MET A 192 -9.48 -5.32 -19.54
C MET A 192 -9.61 -6.25 -20.74
N LEU A 193 -10.20 -7.44 -20.59
CA LEU A 193 -10.49 -8.35 -21.72
C LEU A 193 -11.47 -7.72 -22.72
N HIS A 194 -12.47 -6.99 -22.25
CA HIS A 194 -13.36 -6.21 -23.13
C HIS A 194 -12.62 -5.11 -23.89
N LEU A 195 -11.66 -4.44 -23.25
CA LEU A 195 -10.82 -3.44 -23.92
C LEU A 195 -9.96 -4.08 -25.01
N PHE A 196 -9.33 -5.22 -24.74
CA PHE A 196 -8.58 -6.01 -25.73
C PHE A 196 -9.46 -6.40 -26.92
N LYS A 197 -10.66 -6.93 -26.65
CA LYS A 197 -11.63 -7.28 -27.69
C LYS A 197 -12.01 -6.07 -28.55
N LYS A 198 -12.29 -4.93 -27.92
CA LYS A 198 -12.63 -3.68 -28.62
C LYS A 198 -11.50 -3.27 -29.56
N ASN A 199 -10.24 -3.34 -29.11
CA ASN A 199 -9.09 -2.97 -29.93
C ASN A 199 -8.90 -3.93 -31.11
N VAL A 200 -9.09 -5.24 -30.92
CA VAL A 200 -9.09 -6.22 -32.03
C VAL A 200 -10.17 -5.88 -33.06
N LEU A 201 -11.39 -5.57 -32.62
CA LEU A 201 -12.49 -5.22 -33.54
C LEU A 201 -12.24 -3.90 -34.29
N LEU A 202 -11.60 -2.93 -33.64
CA LEU A 202 -11.28 -1.62 -34.25
C LEU A 202 -10.09 -1.68 -35.20
N ALA A 203 -9.13 -2.59 -34.97
CA ALA A 203 -8.01 -2.81 -35.90
C ALA A 203 -8.47 -3.29 -37.28
N GLY A 204 -9.71 -3.80 -37.39
CA GLY A 204 -10.37 -4.11 -38.65
C GLY A 204 -10.34 -5.61 -39.00
N SER A 205 -11.19 -5.99 -39.96
CA SER A 205 -11.51 -7.34 -40.43
C SER A 205 -10.38 -8.08 -41.17
N GLY A 206 -9.14 -7.90 -40.75
CA GLY A 206 -7.96 -8.51 -41.35
C GLY A 206 -7.61 -9.86 -40.73
N THR A 207 -6.50 -10.41 -41.22
CA THR A 207 -6.06 -11.77 -40.93
C THR A 207 -5.89 -12.02 -39.43
N GLN A 208 -5.84 -13.29 -39.03
CA GLN A 208 -5.56 -13.67 -37.63
C GLN A 208 -4.26 -13.04 -37.10
N GLU A 209 -3.32 -12.76 -37.99
CA GLU A 209 -2.05 -12.11 -37.69
C GLU A 209 -2.22 -10.64 -37.27
N GLU A 210 -3.09 -9.87 -37.95
CA GLU A 210 -3.39 -8.49 -37.58
C GLU A 210 -4.12 -8.41 -36.22
N SER A 211 -5.05 -9.32 -35.98
CA SER A 211 -5.76 -9.42 -34.69
C SER A 211 -4.81 -9.77 -33.54
N PHE A 212 -3.86 -10.67 -33.78
CA PHE A 212 -2.86 -11.02 -32.78
C PHE A 212 -1.88 -9.86 -32.52
N GLU A 213 -1.42 -9.17 -33.56
CA GLU A 213 -0.52 -8.03 -33.40
C GLU A 213 -1.21 -6.88 -32.64
N ALA A 214 -2.51 -6.66 -32.86
CA ALA A 214 -3.29 -5.70 -32.07
C ALA A 214 -3.31 -6.06 -30.57
N LEU A 215 -3.56 -7.34 -30.23
CA LEU A 215 -3.50 -7.81 -28.84
C LEU A 215 -2.11 -7.63 -28.23
N ARG A 216 -1.09 -8.04 -28.97
CA ARG A 216 0.30 -8.00 -28.53
C ARG A 216 0.77 -6.56 -28.31
N SER A 217 0.49 -5.66 -29.26
CA SER A 217 0.86 -4.25 -29.18
C SER A 217 0.23 -3.61 -27.95
N GLN A 218 -1.08 -3.79 -27.74
CA GLN A 218 -1.76 -3.23 -26.58
C GLN A 218 -1.22 -3.80 -25.26
N PHE A 219 -0.99 -5.12 -25.17
CA PHE A 219 -0.46 -5.71 -23.95
C PHE A 219 0.95 -5.20 -23.64
N ASN A 220 1.78 -5.04 -24.67
CA ASN A 220 3.13 -4.49 -24.54
C ASN A 220 3.11 -3.01 -24.14
N GLU A 221 2.19 -2.22 -24.68
CA GLU A 221 1.99 -0.82 -24.29
C GLU A 221 1.65 -0.71 -22.80
N MET A 222 0.61 -1.43 -22.35
CA MET A 222 0.21 -1.43 -20.93
C MET A 222 1.33 -1.94 -20.00
N SER A 223 2.04 -2.99 -20.42
CA SER A 223 3.20 -3.50 -19.66
C SER A 223 4.36 -2.51 -19.63
N GLY A 224 4.58 -1.79 -20.72
CA GLY A 224 5.58 -0.73 -20.85
C GLY A 224 5.27 0.46 -19.93
N GLU A 225 4.03 0.94 -19.96
CA GLU A 225 3.55 2.01 -19.09
C GLU A 225 3.65 1.63 -17.61
N LEU A 226 3.24 0.40 -17.26
CA LEU A 226 3.39 -0.10 -15.88
C LEU A 226 4.86 -0.15 -15.45
N ARG A 227 5.77 -0.56 -16.35
CA ARG A 227 7.20 -0.57 -16.06
C ARG A 227 7.74 0.84 -15.82
N VAL A 228 7.34 1.81 -16.63
CA VAL A 228 7.74 3.23 -16.47
C VAL A 228 7.20 3.79 -15.15
N ARG A 229 5.92 3.57 -14.83
CA ARG A 229 5.32 3.96 -13.55
C ARG A 229 6.04 3.30 -12.37
N GLY A 230 6.35 2.01 -12.46
CA GLY A 230 7.12 1.27 -11.47
C GLY A 230 8.53 1.81 -11.23
N GLN A 231 9.25 2.16 -12.29
CA GLN A 231 10.57 2.81 -12.17
C GLN A 231 10.47 4.19 -11.51
N ALA A 232 9.45 4.98 -11.86
CA ALA A 232 9.22 6.29 -11.25
C ALA A 232 8.87 6.18 -9.76
N ALA A 233 8.02 5.22 -9.39
CA ALA A 233 7.66 4.95 -8.00
C ALA A 233 8.86 4.42 -7.18
N SER A 234 9.71 3.58 -7.77
CA SER A 234 10.96 3.13 -7.13
C SER A 234 11.92 4.30 -6.89
N ALA A 235 12.07 5.22 -7.85
CA ALA A 235 12.87 6.42 -7.65
C ALA A 235 12.30 7.34 -6.56
N ARG A 236 10.97 7.48 -6.46
CA ARG A 236 10.31 8.22 -5.37
C ARG A 236 10.49 7.55 -4.02
N LEU A 237 10.46 6.22 -3.96
CA LEU A 237 10.73 5.46 -2.74
C LEU A 237 12.16 5.71 -2.27
N GLU A 238 13.12 5.65 -3.18
CA GLU A 238 14.52 5.96 -2.87
C GLU A 238 14.67 7.38 -2.33
N ALA A 239 14.04 8.38 -2.97
CA ALA A 239 14.07 9.76 -2.51
C ALA A 239 13.43 9.95 -1.13
N ALA A 240 12.34 9.24 -0.83
CA ALA A 240 11.71 9.26 0.50
C ALA A 240 12.65 8.68 1.56
N LEU A 241 13.31 7.55 1.28
CA LEU A 241 14.30 6.95 2.18
C LEU A 241 15.55 7.85 2.33
N GLU A 242 16.03 8.49 1.27
CA GLU A 242 17.13 9.47 1.33
C GLU A 242 16.78 10.66 2.22
N MET A 243 15.52 11.10 2.18
CA MET A 243 15.03 12.18 3.03
C MET A 243 14.99 11.76 4.50
N ILE A 244 14.50 10.56 4.79
CA ILE A 244 14.52 9.99 6.14
C ILE A 244 15.97 9.87 6.64
N GLU A 245 16.89 9.35 5.83
CA GLU A 245 18.32 9.24 6.19
C GLU A 245 18.96 10.62 6.41
N ALA A 246 18.60 11.63 5.62
CA ALA A 246 19.14 12.98 5.75
C ALA A 246 18.66 13.70 7.03
N ILE A 247 17.40 13.50 7.40
CA ILE A 247 16.80 14.16 8.57
C ILE A 247 17.16 13.39 9.85
N TYR A 248 17.02 12.06 9.85
CA TYR A 248 17.09 11.24 11.06
C TYR A 248 18.27 10.28 11.11
N GLY A 249 19.01 10.09 10.01
CA GLY A 249 20.07 9.09 9.92
C GLY A 249 19.51 7.67 9.75
N THR A 250 20.31 6.67 10.13
CA THR A 250 19.96 5.23 10.04
C THR A 250 19.45 4.67 11.36
N ASP A 251 18.83 5.52 12.18
CA ASP A 251 18.39 5.18 13.54
C ASP A 251 16.95 4.58 13.53
N GLN A 252 16.12 4.94 14.51
CA GLN A 252 14.80 4.35 14.73
C GLN A 252 13.80 4.67 13.61
N GLU A 253 13.88 5.86 13.01
CA GLU A 253 13.00 6.32 11.94
C GLU A 253 13.22 5.54 10.64
N MET A 254 14.48 5.28 10.29
CA MET A 254 14.82 4.43 9.14
C MET A 254 14.36 2.98 9.41
N LEU A 255 14.61 2.46 10.61
CA LEU A 255 14.15 1.12 11.00
C LEU A 255 12.62 0.97 10.85
N LEU A 256 11.85 1.97 11.29
CA LEU A 256 10.41 2.02 11.15
C LEU A 256 9.99 1.96 9.68
N ALA A 257 10.58 2.81 8.84
CA ALA A 257 10.29 2.86 7.41
C ALA A 257 10.52 1.51 6.71
N ILE A 258 11.67 0.87 6.97
CA ILE A 258 11.99 -0.45 6.41
C ILE A 258 11.03 -1.52 6.92
N THR A 259 10.65 -1.46 8.20
CA THR A 259 9.70 -2.41 8.79
C THR A 259 8.32 -2.29 8.13
N GLU A 260 7.81 -1.07 7.91
CA GLU A 260 6.54 -0.85 7.20
C GLU A 260 6.60 -1.41 5.77
N LEU A 261 7.66 -1.12 5.02
CA LEU A 261 7.86 -1.63 3.65
C LEU A 261 7.97 -3.15 3.58
N THR A 262 8.56 -3.78 4.61
CA THR A 262 8.76 -5.24 4.68
C THR A 262 7.50 -5.98 5.11
N THR A 263 6.70 -5.38 6.00
CA THR A 263 5.48 -6.00 6.53
C THR A 263 4.31 -5.91 5.57
N ASP A 264 4.27 -4.92 4.68
CA ASP A 264 3.27 -4.84 3.60
C ASP A 264 3.62 -5.77 2.41
N PRO A 265 2.82 -6.80 2.11
CA PRO A 265 3.12 -7.76 1.05
C PRO A 265 3.21 -7.14 -0.36
N LYS A 266 2.43 -6.07 -0.61
CA LYS A 266 2.46 -5.37 -1.90
C LYS A 266 3.77 -4.61 -2.07
N SER A 267 4.23 -3.94 -1.02
CA SER A 267 5.52 -3.23 -0.99
C SER A 267 6.70 -4.17 -1.11
N ALA A 268 6.76 -5.25 -0.34
CA ALA A 268 7.83 -6.25 -0.44
C ALA A 268 7.93 -6.84 -1.86
N LYS A 269 6.77 -7.17 -2.47
CA LYS A 269 6.73 -7.67 -3.86
C LYS A 269 7.13 -6.60 -4.87
N PHE A 270 6.74 -5.34 -4.66
CA PHE A 270 7.14 -4.23 -5.53
C PHE A 270 8.66 -4.04 -5.51
N ILE A 271 9.26 -3.97 -4.32
CA ILE A 271 10.71 -3.78 -4.15
C ILE A 271 11.47 -4.94 -4.80
N SER A 272 11.02 -6.18 -4.63
CA SER A 272 11.62 -7.33 -5.33
C SER A 272 11.61 -7.21 -6.86
N ASN A 273 10.66 -6.46 -7.43
CA ASN A 273 10.52 -6.31 -8.89
C ASN A 273 11.21 -5.06 -9.45
N PHE A 274 11.29 -3.98 -8.69
CA PHE A 274 11.79 -2.68 -9.15
C PHE A 274 13.07 -2.21 -8.43
N GLY A 275 13.37 -2.76 -7.26
CA GLY A 275 14.54 -2.45 -6.44
C GLY A 275 14.39 -1.18 -5.58
N SER A 276 15.21 -1.11 -4.54
CA SER A 276 15.53 0.12 -3.80
C SER A 276 16.85 -0.11 -3.03
N LEU A 277 17.85 0.74 -3.27
CA LEU A 277 19.20 0.55 -2.74
C LEU A 277 19.24 0.79 -1.22
N LEU A 278 18.60 1.86 -0.76
CA LEU A 278 18.49 2.16 0.66
C LEU A 278 17.65 1.13 1.40
N TYR A 279 16.61 0.58 0.77
CA TYR A 279 15.88 -0.54 1.37
C TYR A 279 16.78 -1.76 1.54
N ASP A 280 17.49 -2.18 0.49
CA ASP A 280 18.36 -3.36 0.53
C ASP A 280 19.47 -3.18 1.58
N LYS A 281 20.12 -2.00 1.61
CA LYS A 281 21.16 -1.64 2.58
C LYS A 281 20.68 -1.75 4.04
N ASN A 282 19.49 -1.22 4.34
CA ASN A 282 18.99 -1.11 5.71
C ASN A 282 18.21 -2.36 6.17
N SER A 283 17.60 -3.12 5.25
CA SER A 283 16.90 -4.37 5.57
C SER A 283 17.86 -5.51 5.95
N GLU A 284 19.06 -5.56 5.36
CA GLU A 284 20.11 -6.49 5.78
C GLU A 284 20.57 -6.25 7.23
N ALA A 285 20.72 -4.98 7.63
CA ALA A 285 21.07 -4.60 9.00
C ALA A 285 20.00 -5.09 10.00
N LEU A 286 18.73 -4.91 9.64
CA LEU A 286 17.55 -5.39 10.38
C LEU A 286 17.59 -6.91 10.61
N LEU A 287 17.83 -7.68 9.55
CA LEU A 287 17.91 -9.14 9.61
C LEU A 287 19.11 -9.64 10.45
N LEU A 288 20.21 -8.88 10.46
CA LEU A 288 21.37 -9.18 11.29
C LEU A 288 21.11 -8.90 12.77
N ASP A 289 20.42 -7.81 13.10
CA ASP A 289 20.08 -7.45 14.48
C ASP A 289 19.01 -8.38 15.06
N GLU A 290 17.98 -8.75 14.30
CA GLU A 290 17.03 -9.79 14.71
C GLU A 290 17.69 -11.15 14.92
N ARG A 291 18.73 -11.48 14.14
CA ARG A 291 19.52 -12.70 14.35
C ARG A 291 20.34 -12.62 15.64
N ARG A 292 20.94 -11.46 15.96
CA ARG A 292 21.69 -11.26 17.20
C ARG A 292 20.79 -11.35 18.43
N ILE A 293 19.61 -10.73 18.39
CA ILE A 293 18.63 -10.79 19.49
C ILE A 293 18.19 -12.24 19.71
N ARG A 294 17.80 -12.97 18.66
CA ARG A 294 17.43 -14.39 18.75
C ARG A 294 18.54 -15.29 19.29
N ILE A 295 19.81 -15.00 18.98
CA ILE A 295 20.95 -15.74 19.53
C ILE A 295 21.16 -15.38 21.02
N GLY A 296 21.01 -14.11 21.39
CA GLY A 296 21.09 -13.66 22.78
C GLY A 296 20.00 -14.24 23.68
N GLU A 297 18.76 -14.28 23.20
CA GLU A 297 17.63 -14.91 23.89
C GLU A 297 17.86 -16.41 24.10
N LYS A 298 18.31 -17.13 23.06
CA LYS A 298 18.65 -18.55 23.18
C LYS A 298 19.81 -18.83 24.13
N LEU A 299 20.80 -17.94 24.21
CA LEU A 299 21.91 -18.07 25.16
C LEU A 299 21.46 -17.76 26.60
N GLY A 300 20.53 -16.81 26.77
CA GLY A 300 19.88 -16.52 28.05
C GLY A 300 19.05 -17.69 28.57
N GLU A 301 18.25 -18.33 27.69
CA GLU A 301 17.46 -19.53 28.00
C GLU A 301 18.32 -20.77 28.32
N LEU A 302 19.54 -20.86 27.81
CA LEU A 302 20.51 -21.92 28.13
C LEU A 302 21.33 -21.66 29.41
N SER A 303 21.17 -20.49 30.03
CA SER A 303 21.88 -20.06 31.24
C SER A 303 21.01 -20.05 32.51
N LEU A 304 19.79 -20.58 32.41
CA LEU A 304 18.85 -20.89 33.50
C LEU A 304 18.63 -22.42 33.59
#